data_AF-A0A964DCM9-F1
#
_entry.id   AF-A0A964DCM9-F1
#
_cell.length_a   1.000
_cell.length_b   1.000
_cell.length_c   1.000
_cell.angle_alpha   90.00
_cell.angle_beta   90.00
_cell.angle_gamma   90.00
#
_symmetry.space_group_name_H-M   'P 1'
#
loop_
_entity.id
_entity.type
_entity.pdbx_description
1 polymer ?
#
loop_
_entity_poly.entity_id
_entity_poly.type
_entity_poly.pdbx_seq_one_letter_code
_entity_poly.pdbx_strand_id
1 'polypeptide(L)'
;MNRKKLSLLVLTVLIIAGIAEAQDQVPINPAPGYYGSVTVNGQPAPQGTTIIAKIGNEERGAITTSVSGSYGDDPGPSKLWVTGYRNEIGSSVTFYMSGIAAQQTAHLTDAGAINRVDLSFIIPSGQGGTSNGGGGSGSGGGGVVSSEPFENIEFYEIREADLIAGMPVTFRFTNPQIAVYELVITANISAGLTSAKIEHLKGTSRLVTSPPAGTIYKNLSIWLGTSGFAVPKNIREGIVRFRVNNSWLSGENIDANQVSMMKWDGSQWRSLETKELRSDDTFTFYEAMTDTFSPFAITGVKVAPTGTPVTTSTPDVSPTSAPLAVVPPSTSLNLILYVIVAIIIVAAVYYYAAKKKVK
;
A
#
# COMPACT_ATOMS: atom_id res chain seq x y z
N MET A 1 36.89 54.72 40.82
CA MET A 1 37.19 55.53 39.62
C MET A 1 37.24 54.60 38.41
N ASN A 2 36.27 54.74 37.48
CA ASN A 2 36.37 54.49 36.02
C ASN A 2 36.84 53.09 35.53
N ARG A 3 36.24 52.39 34.57
CA ARG A 3 35.33 52.74 33.46
C ARG A 3 34.71 51.45 32.90
N LYS A 4 33.47 51.59 32.42
CA LYS A 4 32.71 50.68 31.57
C LYS A 4 33.55 50.10 30.42
N LYS A 5 33.43 48.79 30.13
CA LYS A 5 33.45 48.26 28.75
C LYS A 5 32.51 47.05 28.64
N LEU A 6 31.35 47.32 28.06
CA LEU A 6 30.39 46.36 27.55
C LEU A 6 31.04 45.65 26.36
N SER A 7 31.36 44.36 26.48
CA SER A 7 31.89 43.58 25.36
C SER A 7 30.71 43.11 24.50
N LEU A 8 30.45 43.86 23.43
CA LEU A 8 29.49 43.50 22.39
C LEU A 8 30.06 42.32 21.58
N LEU A 9 29.55 41.12 21.81
CA LEU A 9 29.83 39.94 20.98
C LEU A 9 29.02 40.09 19.69
N VAL A 10 29.63 40.61 18.64
CA VAL A 10 29.06 40.59 17.29
C VAL A 10 29.25 39.17 16.74
N LEU A 11 28.18 38.39 16.75
CA LEU A 11 28.12 37.09 16.09
C LEU A 11 27.88 37.33 14.60
N THR A 12 28.95 37.36 13.81
CA THR A 12 28.88 37.39 12.34
C THR A 12 28.45 36.00 11.85
N VAL A 13 27.15 35.85 11.55
CA VAL A 13 26.64 34.71 10.79
C VAL A 13 27.06 34.90 9.34
N LEU A 14 28.08 34.15 8.91
CA LEU A 14 28.38 33.95 7.49
C LEU A 14 27.25 33.11 6.90
N ILE A 15 26.24 33.78 6.34
CA ILE A 15 25.27 33.15 5.45
C ILE A 15 26.01 32.85 4.15
N ILE A 16 26.50 31.61 4.01
CA ILE A 16 26.86 31.08 2.70
C ILE A 16 25.53 30.85 2.00
N ALA A 17 25.05 31.86 1.28
CA ALA A 17 24.03 31.67 0.28
C ALA A 17 24.65 30.75 -0.78
N GLY A 18 24.25 29.47 -0.76
CA GLY A 18 24.45 28.59 -1.90
C GLY A 18 23.71 29.20 -3.07
N ILE A 19 24.42 29.96 -3.90
CA ILE A 19 23.99 30.29 -5.25
C ILE A 19 23.94 28.95 -5.98
N ALA A 20 22.75 28.36 -6.06
CA ALA A 20 22.47 27.42 -7.13
C ALA A 20 22.61 28.23 -8.42
N GLU A 21 23.71 28.02 -9.15
CA GLU A 21 23.83 28.54 -10.49
C GLU A 21 22.68 27.94 -11.30
N ALA A 22 21.68 28.77 -11.62
CA ALA A 22 20.69 28.44 -12.63
C ALA A 22 21.43 28.42 -13.96
N GLN A 23 21.97 27.26 -14.33
CA GLN A 23 22.44 27.05 -15.68
C GLN A 23 21.25 27.23 -16.63
N ASP A 24 21.41 28.05 -17.67
CA ASP A 24 20.41 28.22 -18.73
C ASP A 24 20.17 26.85 -19.40
N GLN A 25 19.07 26.20 -19.02
CA GLN A 25 18.65 24.93 -19.57
C GLN A 25 17.89 25.17 -20.88
N VAL A 26 18.57 25.01 -22.03
CA VAL A 26 17.94 25.16 -23.35
C VAL A 26 17.17 23.89 -23.71
N PRO A 27 15.83 23.91 -23.83
CA PRO A 27 15.05 22.72 -24.15
C PRO A 27 15.38 22.15 -25.53
N ILE A 28 15.36 20.83 -25.65
CA ILE A 28 15.44 20.15 -26.94
C ILE A 28 14.05 20.18 -27.59
N ASN A 29 13.94 20.84 -28.75
CA ASN A 29 12.70 20.96 -29.50
C ASN A 29 12.97 20.80 -31.02
N PRO A 30 12.31 19.86 -31.73
CA PRO A 30 11.41 18.83 -31.19
C PRO A 30 12.13 17.83 -30.29
N ALA A 31 11.43 17.28 -29.31
CA ALA A 31 11.96 16.21 -28.46
C ALA A 31 12.31 14.97 -29.30
N PRO A 32 13.35 14.20 -28.95
CA PRO A 32 13.60 12.91 -29.57
C PRO A 32 12.51 11.89 -29.20
N GLY A 33 12.22 10.98 -30.12
CA GLY A 33 11.18 9.96 -29.99
C GLY A 33 11.77 8.55 -29.89
N TYR A 34 11.14 7.70 -29.08
CA TYR A 34 11.51 6.28 -28.93
C TYR A 34 10.32 5.37 -29.26
N TYR A 35 10.59 4.24 -29.89
CA TYR A 35 9.59 3.23 -30.24
C TYR A 35 10.23 1.84 -30.31
N GLY A 36 9.42 0.79 -30.32
CA GLY A 36 9.90 -0.56 -30.54
C GLY A 36 8.96 -1.62 -30.00
N SER A 37 9.47 -2.84 -29.92
CA SER A 37 8.75 -3.93 -29.27
C SER A 37 8.81 -3.79 -27.75
N VAL A 38 7.80 -4.32 -27.07
CA VAL A 38 7.77 -4.39 -25.61
C VAL A 38 7.31 -5.77 -25.15
N THR A 39 8.11 -6.40 -24.30
CA THR A 39 7.82 -7.72 -23.73
C THR A 39 7.85 -7.71 -22.21
N VAL A 40 7.08 -8.59 -21.60
CA VAL A 40 7.04 -8.84 -20.15
C VAL A 40 7.25 -10.33 -19.94
N ASN A 41 8.31 -10.71 -19.24
CA ASN A 41 8.71 -12.12 -19.06
C ASN A 41 8.75 -12.91 -20.38
N GLY A 42 9.22 -12.25 -21.45
CA GLY A 42 9.34 -12.84 -22.78
C GLY A 42 8.03 -12.93 -23.58
N GLN A 43 6.89 -12.49 -23.04
CA GLN A 43 5.61 -12.40 -23.76
C GLN A 43 5.33 -10.98 -24.24
N PRO A 44 4.62 -10.77 -25.37
CA PRO A 44 4.22 -9.43 -25.81
C PRO A 44 3.44 -8.67 -24.73
N ALA A 45 3.84 -7.43 -24.41
CA ALA A 45 3.13 -6.66 -23.41
C ALA A 45 1.71 -6.28 -23.91
N PRO A 46 0.66 -6.41 -23.09
CA PRO A 46 -0.71 -6.12 -23.53
C PRO A 46 -0.90 -4.69 -24.07
N GLN A 47 -1.93 -4.51 -24.90
CA GLN A 47 -2.45 -3.18 -25.21
C GLN A 47 -2.86 -2.46 -23.90
N GLY A 48 -2.62 -1.15 -23.81
CA GLY A 48 -2.89 -0.35 -22.62
C GLY A 48 -1.72 -0.30 -21.63
N THR A 49 -0.59 -0.94 -21.93
CA THR A 49 0.62 -0.88 -21.09
C THR A 49 1.22 0.53 -21.16
N THR A 50 1.36 1.20 -20.01
CA THR A 50 2.03 2.51 -19.93
C THR A 50 3.53 2.34 -19.73
N ILE A 51 4.32 2.97 -20.59
CA ILE A 51 5.78 3.02 -20.52
C ILE A 51 6.19 4.46 -20.24
N ILE A 52 6.99 4.64 -19.20
CA ILE A 52 7.47 5.93 -18.72
C ILE A 52 8.98 6.02 -18.97
N ALA A 53 9.44 7.08 -19.61
CA ALA A 53 10.86 7.39 -19.74
C ALA A 53 11.28 8.34 -18.61
N LYS A 54 12.40 8.02 -17.96
CA LYS A 54 13.03 8.88 -16.95
C LYS A 54 14.47 9.22 -17.30
N ILE A 55 14.89 10.42 -16.94
CA ILE A 55 16.29 10.83 -16.89
C ILE A 55 16.60 11.13 -15.42
N GLY A 56 17.52 10.35 -14.84
CA GLY A 56 17.67 10.30 -13.39
C GLY A 56 16.36 9.84 -12.74
N ASN A 57 15.83 10.62 -11.79
CA ASN A 57 14.58 10.32 -11.09
C ASN A 57 13.35 11.02 -11.68
N GLU A 58 13.52 11.86 -12.70
CA GLU A 58 12.46 12.72 -13.23
C GLU A 58 11.78 12.06 -14.43
N GLU A 59 10.45 12.08 -14.44
CA GLU A 59 9.65 11.62 -15.57
C GLU A 59 9.72 12.63 -16.72
N ARG A 60 10.12 12.15 -17.90
CA ARG A 60 10.41 12.99 -19.08
C ARG A 60 9.56 12.65 -20.30
N GLY A 61 8.77 11.58 -20.24
CA GLY A 61 7.84 11.20 -21.28
C GLY A 61 7.07 9.95 -20.88
N ALA A 62 5.87 9.77 -21.45
CA ALA A 62 5.07 8.57 -21.27
C ALA A 62 4.33 8.20 -22.56
N ILE A 63 4.11 6.91 -22.77
CA ILE A 63 3.30 6.37 -23.87
C ILE A 63 2.49 5.19 -23.38
N THR A 64 1.28 5.02 -23.92
CA THR A 64 0.46 3.83 -23.71
C THR A 64 0.45 2.99 -24.97
N THR A 65 0.69 1.68 -24.86
CA THR A 65 0.71 0.77 -26.01
C THR A 65 -0.68 0.69 -26.67
N SER A 66 -0.76 0.92 -27.98
CA SER A 66 -2.00 0.79 -28.75
C SER A 66 -2.24 -0.63 -29.27
N VAL A 67 -1.17 -1.44 -29.37
CA VAL A 67 -1.21 -2.81 -29.85
C VAL A 67 -0.35 -3.66 -28.92
N SER A 68 -0.75 -4.92 -28.70
CA SER A 68 0.04 -5.87 -27.92
C SER A 68 1.45 -6.02 -28.52
N GLY A 69 2.47 -5.93 -27.67
CA GLY A 69 3.87 -6.14 -28.03
C GLY A 69 4.60 -4.94 -28.64
N SER A 70 3.97 -3.78 -28.79
CA SER A 70 4.59 -2.60 -29.41
C SER A 70 4.26 -1.31 -28.68
N TYR A 71 5.25 -0.42 -28.57
CA TYR A 71 5.07 0.95 -28.12
C TYR A 71 5.57 1.94 -29.17
N GLY A 72 4.76 2.94 -29.48
CA GLY A 72 4.93 3.75 -30.68
C GLY A 72 4.67 2.94 -31.96
N ASP A 73 4.71 3.64 -33.09
CA ASP A 73 4.57 3.09 -34.43
C ASP A 73 5.77 3.45 -35.31
N ASP A 74 6.07 2.67 -36.33
CA ASP A 74 7.02 3.05 -37.38
C ASP A 74 6.72 2.24 -38.65
N PRO A 75 6.34 2.89 -39.77
CA PRO A 75 6.16 4.34 -39.92
C PRO A 75 4.95 4.86 -39.12
N GLY A 76 5.04 6.07 -38.58
CA GLY A 76 3.92 6.75 -37.93
C GLY A 76 4.31 7.86 -36.95
N PRO A 77 3.34 8.66 -36.45
CA PRO A 77 3.60 9.81 -35.59
C PRO A 77 3.69 9.46 -34.09
N SER A 78 3.31 8.25 -33.68
CA SER A 78 3.26 7.85 -32.28
C SER A 78 4.65 7.42 -31.82
N LYS A 79 5.25 8.22 -30.93
CA LYS A 79 6.53 7.91 -30.28
C LYS A 79 6.42 8.24 -28.79
N LEU A 80 7.23 7.54 -27.99
CA LEU A 80 7.53 8.00 -26.65
C LEU A 80 8.47 9.21 -26.77
N TRP A 81 7.90 10.41 -26.74
CA TRP A 81 8.65 11.66 -26.82
C TRP A 81 9.28 11.96 -25.46
N VAL A 82 10.61 12.13 -25.42
CA VAL A 82 11.35 12.36 -24.17
C VAL A 82 11.85 13.80 -24.14
N THR A 83 11.27 14.58 -23.23
CA THR A 83 11.70 15.96 -22.97
C THR A 83 13.05 15.99 -22.26
N GLY A 84 13.86 16.99 -22.58
CA GLY A 84 15.18 17.17 -21.98
C GLY A 84 15.84 18.44 -22.48
N TYR A 85 17.04 18.70 -22.00
CA TYR A 85 17.80 19.91 -22.30
C TYR A 85 19.08 19.61 -23.08
N ARG A 86 19.60 20.58 -23.85
CA ARG A 86 20.79 20.39 -24.71
C ARG A 86 22.03 19.93 -23.93
N ASN A 87 22.17 20.34 -22.66
CA ASN A 87 23.26 19.93 -21.78
C ASN A 87 23.08 18.50 -21.22
N GLU A 88 21.93 17.86 -21.43
CA GLU A 88 21.65 16.49 -21.00
C GLU A 88 21.82 15.46 -22.13
N ILE A 89 22.13 15.89 -23.37
CA ILE A 89 22.33 14.98 -24.50
C ILE A 89 23.42 13.95 -24.14
N GLY A 90 23.13 12.66 -24.38
CA GLY A 90 23.96 11.53 -23.97
C GLY A 90 23.60 10.93 -22.61
N SER A 91 22.78 11.62 -21.79
CA SER A 91 22.31 11.09 -20.51
C SER A 91 21.48 9.82 -20.70
N SER A 92 21.52 8.93 -19.71
CA SER A 92 20.75 7.69 -19.76
C SER A 92 19.25 7.95 -19.62
N VAL A 93 18.48 7.43 -20.58
CA VAL A 93 17.03 7.33 -20.54
C VAL A 93 16.68 5.92 -20.09
N THR A 94 16.06 5.82 -18.91
CA THR A 94 15.60 4.54 -18.36
C THR A 94 14.09 4.42 -18.55
N PHE A 95 13.64 3.28 -19.04
CA PHE A 95 12.23 3.01 -19.30
C PHE A 95 11.63 2.21 -18.17
N TYR A 96 10.45 2.60 -17.74
CA TYR A 96 9.73 1.99 -16.64
C TYR A 96 8.35 1.57 -17.09
N MET A 97 7.91 0.43 -16.57
CA MET A 97 6.53 -0.02 -16.66
C MET A 97 6.09 -0.42 -15.27
N SER A 98 5.06 0.26 -14.74
CA SER A 98 4.55 0.04 -13.38
C SER A 98 5.65 0.07 -12.30
N GLY A 99 6.66 0.93 -12.46
CA GLY A 99 7.80 1.07 -11.54
C GLY A 99 8.96 0.08 -11.76
N ILE A 100 8.82 -0.91 -12.65
CA ILE A 100 9.87 -1.85 -13.00
C ILE A 100 10.68 -1.27 -14.16
N ALA A 101 12.00 -1.19 -14.01
CA ALA A 101 12.90 -0.78 -15.09
C ALA A 101 12.96 -1.87 -16.17
N ALA A 102 12.96 -1.47 -17.44
CA ALA A 102 13.29 -2.36 -18.54
C ALA A 102 14.75 -2.81 -18.43
N GLN A 103 15.07 -3.97 -19.00
CA GLN A 103 16.45 -4.43 -19.13
C GLN A 103 17.29 -3.54 -20.05
N GLN A 104 16.63 -2.80 -20.95
CA GLN A 104 17.27 -1.89 -21.89
C GLN A 104 17.11 -0.44 -21.44
N THR A 105 18.19 0.31 -21.59
CA THR A 105 18.23 1.78 -21.50
C THR A 105 18.56 2.37 -22.86
N ALA A 106 18.32 3.65 -23.04
CA ALA A 106 18.78 4.41 -24.19
C ALA A 106 19.54 5.67 -23.75
N HIS A 107 20.00 6.48 -24.70
CA HIS A 107 20.57 7.79 -24.44
C HIS A 107 19.64 8.87 -24.97
N LEU A 108 19.58 10.03 -24.30
CA LEU A 108 18.93 11.22 -24.82
C LEU A 108 19.70 11.70 -26.06
N THR A 109 19.02 11.82 -27.19
CA THR A 109 19.62 12.21 -28.48
C THR A 109 19.27 13.64 -28.89
N ASP A 110 19.83 14.09 -30.01
CA ASP A 110 19.52 15.39 -30.62
C ASP A 110 18.04 15.56 -30.97
N ALA A 111 17.66 16.82 -31.21
CA ALA A 111 16.31 17.24 -31.52
C ALA A 111 15.69 16.45 -32.69
N GLY A 112 14.51 15.88 -32.45
CA GLY A 112 13.70 15.17 -33.46
C GLY A 112 14.22 13.80 -33.89
N ALA A 113 15.32 13.30 -33.32
CA ALA A 113 15.82 11.97 -33.63
C ALA A 113 14.83 10.89 -33.20
N ILE A 114 14.67 9.86 -34.05
CA ILE A 114 13.77 8.72 -33.82
C ILE A 114 14.60 7.47 -33.59
N ASN A 115 14.43 6.86 -32.41
CA ASN A 115 15.27 5.78 -31.94
C ASN A 115 14.44 4.51 -31.70
N ARG A 116 14.86 3.40 -32.29
CA ARG A 116 14.26 2.09 -32.02
C ARG A 116 14.90 1.44 -30.80
N VAL A 117 14.11 1.08 -29.80
CA VAL A 117 14.55 0.39 -28.59
C VAL A 117 13.56 -0.73 -28.27
N ASP A 118 14.03 -1.97 -28.23
CA ASP A 118 13.19 -3.11 -27.86
C ASP A 118 13.26 -3.32 -26.35
N LEU A 119 12.13 -3.13 -25.67
CA LEU A 119 12.05 -3.15 -24.21
C LEU A 119 11.62 -4.53 -23.72
N SER A 120 12.36 -5.07 -22.75
CA SER A 120 12.03 -6.30 -22.06
C SER A 120 11.98 -6.07 -20.58
N PHE A 121 10.84 -6.34 -19.96
CA PHE A 121 10.63 -6.26 -18.52
C PHE A 121 10.65 -7.67 -17.93
N ILE A 122 11.48 -7.89 -16.92
CA ILE A 122 11.47 -9.12 -16.15
C ILE A 122 10.83 -8.84 -14.79
N ILE A 123 9.72 -9.52 -14.53
CA ILE A 123 9.01 -9.48 -13.26
C ILE A 123 9.37 -10.78 -12.53
N PRO A 124 10.16 -10.72 -11.43
CA PRO A 124 10.56 -11.90 -10.69
C PRO A 124 9.31 -12.63 -10.16
N SER A 125 9.05 -13.84 -10.66
CA SER A 125 8.02 -14.72 -10.11
C SER A 125 8.59 -15.46 -8.90
N GLY A 126 8.02 -15.24 -7.72
CA GLY A 126 8.43 -15.93 -6.50
C GLY A 126 8.08 -17.42 -6.53
N GLN A 127 9.08 -18.29 -6.63
CA GLN A 127 9.01 -19.69 -6.20
C GLN A 127 10.34 -20.06 -5.53
N GLY A 128 10.26 -20.68 -4.34
CA GLY A 128 11.40 -20.89 -3.43
C GLY A 128 12.47 -21.84 -3.95
N GLY A 129 13.72 -21.58 -3.54
CA GLY A 129 14.88 -22.45 -3.76
C GLY A 129 16.19 -21.71 -3.53
N THR A 130 17.07 -22.32 -2.73
CA THR A 130 18.26 -21.75 -2.08
C THR A 130 19.45 -21.40 -2.99
N SER A 131 20.17 -20.33 -2.63
CA SER A 131 21.62 -20.27 -2.31
C SER A 131 22.44 -19.15 -2.98
N ASN A 132 23.18 -18.46 -2.10
CA ASN A 132 24.49 -17.79 -2.20
C ASN A 132 24.82 -16.65 -3.19
N GLY A 133 25.31 -15.56 -2.58
CA GLY A 133 26.25 -14.57 -3.13
C GLY A 133 25.55 -13.33 -3.69
N GLY A 134 25.85 -12.08 -3.33
CA GLY A 134 26.89 -11.49 -2.50
C GLY A 134 27.09 -10.05 -2.99
N GLY A 135 27.04 -9.08 -2.08
CA GLY A 135 27.61 -7.73 -2.25
C GLY A 135 26.79 -6.71 -3.04
N GLY A 136 26.56 -5.54 -2.44
CA GLY A 136 26.15 -4.33 -3.17
C GLY A 136 25.28 -3.37 -2.35
N SER A 137 25.93 -2.51 -1.57
CA SER A 137 25.33 -1.35 -0.91
C SER A 137 24.76 -0.35 -1.92
N GLY A 138 23.49 0.04 -1.75
CA GLY A 138 22.87 1.13 -2.49
C GLY A 138 21.48 1.44 -1.92
N SER A 139 21.38 2.57 -1.22
CA SER A 139 20.15 3.07 -0.60
C SER A 139 19.19 3.60 -1.68
N GLY A 140 17.94 3.10 -1.72
CA GLY A 140 16.88 3.73 -2.51
C GLY A 140 15.71 2.80 -2.87
N GLY A 141 14.59 2.92 -2.14
CA GLY A 141 13.24 2.53 -2.58
C GLY A 141 12.97 1.04 -2.80
N GLY A 142 12.46 0.35 -1.78
CA GLY A 142 12.07 -1.06 -1.87
C GLY A 142 10.76 -1.27 -2.61
N GLY A 143 10.83 -1.57 -3.91
CA GLY A 143 9.66 -1.89 -4.73
C GLY A 143 8.91 -3.15 -4.26
N VAL A 144 7.58 -3.09 -4.30
CA VAL A 144 6.64 -4.19 -4.01
C VAL A 144 6.46 -5.08 -5.25
N VAL A 145 6.81 -6.36 -5.15
CA VAL A 145 6.63 -7.34 -6.23
C VAL A 145 5.35 -8.13 -5.96
N SER A 146 4.42 -8.13 -6.92
CA SER A 146 3.21 -8.96 -6.84
C SER A 146 3.51 -10.39 -7.26
N SER A 147 2.89 -11.34 -6.57
CA SER A 147 2.90 -12.76 -6.96
C SER A 147 1.66 -13.17 -7.77
N GLU A 148 0.76 -12.23 -8.09
CA GLU A 148 -0.41 -12.48 -8.93
C GLU A 148 -0.07 -12.39 -10.41
N PRO A 149 -0.62 -13.28 -11.27
CA PRO A 149 -0.55 -13.06 -12.71
C PRO A 149 -1.31 -11.80 -13.08
N PHE A 150 -0.74 -11.06 -14.00
CA PHE A 150 -1.34 -9.84 -14.53
C PHE A 150 -2.78 -10.03 -15.02
N GLU A 151 -3.08 -11.16 -15.67
CA GLU A 151 -4.43 -11.45 -16.17
C GLU A 151 -5.49 -11.48 -15.05
N ASN A 152 -5.08 -11.82 -13.83
CA ASN A 152 -5.93 -11.88 -12.65
C ASN A 152 -6.02 -10.54 -11.90
N ILE A 153 -5.23 -9.53 -12.24
CA ILE A 153 -5.29 -8.20 -11.60
C ILE A 153 -6.32 -7.35 -12.36
N GLU A 154 -7.33 -6.86 -11.65
CA GLU A 154 -8.37 -5.96 -12.16
C GLU A 154 -7.93 -4.50 -12.06
N PHE A 155 -7.53 -4.08 -10.86
CA PHE A 155 -7.05 -2.73 -10.55
C PHE A 155 -5.96 -2.80 -9.51
N TYR A 156 -5.02 -1.84 -9.51
CA TYR A 156 -4.07 -1.71 -8.42
C TYR A 156 -3.71 -0.25 -8.16
N GLU A 157 -3.17 0.01 -6.97
CA GLU A 157 -2.64 1.31 -6.59
C GLU A 157 -1.44 1.12 -5.65
N ILE A 158 -0.40 1.94 -5.84
CA ILE A 158 0.81 1.94 -5.02
C ILE A 158 0.91 3.28 -4.29
N ARG A 159 1.30 3.23 -3.02
CA ARG A 159 1.57 4.39 -2.17
C ARG A 159 2.87 4.17 -1.41
N GLU A 160 3.58 5.24 -1.11
CA GLU A 160 4.84 5.17 -0.38
C GLU A 160 4.80 6.07 0.84
N ALA A 161 5.40 5.61 1.93
CA ALA A 161 5.56 6.38 3.16
C ALA A 161 6.76 5.87 3.94
N ASP A 162 7.35 6.75 4.76
CA ASP A 162 8.42 6.35 5.67
C ASP A 162 7.87 5.55 6.84
N LEU A 163 8.31 4.30 6.98
CA LEU A 163 8.02 3.51 8.18
C LEU A 163 9.04 3.80 9.27
N ILE A 164 8.54 4.23 10.43
CA ILE A 164 9.33 4.49 11.64
C ILE A 164 8.85 3.55 12.75
N ALA A 165 9.78 2.88 13.41
CA ALA A 165 9.49 1.90 14.45
C ALA A 165 8.54 2.46 15.51
N GLY A 166 7.47 1.72 15.78
CA GLY A 166 6.49 2.02 16.81
C GLY A 166 5.43 3.07 16.45
N MET A 167 5.62 3.83 15.36
CA MET A 167 4.66 4.83 14.91
C MET A 167 3.68 4.26 13.89
N PRO A 168 2.36 4.50 14.04
CA PRO A 168 1.39 4.16 13.01
C PRO A 168 1.56 5.08 11.80
N VAL A 169 1.70 4.49 10.61
CA VAL A 169 1.85 5.19 9.32
C VAL A 169 0.68 4.84 8.42
N THR A 170 0.09 5.86 7.81
CA THR A 170 -1.12 5.74 7.00
C THR A 170 -0.81 5.84 5.50
N PHE A 171 -1.14 4.80 4.75
CA PHE A 171 -1.18 4.80 3.29
C PHE A 171 -2.62 5.08 2.83
N ARG A 172 -2.82 6.15 2.05
CA ARG A 172 -4.14 6.55 1.54
C ARG A 172 -4.28 6.22 0.06
N PHE A 173 -5.28 5.41 -0.26
CA PHE A 173 -5.59 5.00 -1.62
C PHE A 173 -6.77 5.81 -2.15
N THR A 174 -6.58 6.43 -3.32
CA THR A 174 -7.52 7.40 -3.90
C THR A 174 -8.25 6.88 -5.13
N ASN A 175 -7.87 5.72 -5.67
CA ASN A 175 -8.58 5.12 -6.79
C ASN A 175 -9.99 4.69 -6.34
N PRO A 176 -11.06 5.24 -6.92
CA PRO A 176 -12.42 4.90 -6.52
C PRO A 176 -12.77 3.42 -6.75
N GLN A 177 -12.07 2.76 -7.69
CA GLN A 177 -12.28 1.34 -8.01
C GLN A 177 -11.65 0.37 -6.99
N ILE A 178 -10.79 0.87 -6.11
CA ILE A 178 -10.20 0.07 -5.02
C ILE A 178 -11.04 0.26 -3.75
N ALA A 179 -11.42 -0.86 -3.14
CA ALA A 179 -12.29 -0.90 -1.97
C ALA A 179 -11.52 -0.54 -0.70
N VAL A 180 -10.24 -0.93 -0.62
CA VAL A 180 -9.33 -0.50 0.45
C VAL A 180 -8.94 0.95 0.20
N TYR A 181 -9.37 1.86 1.08
CA TYR A 181 -9.07 3.29 0.96
C TYR A 181 -7.96 3.73 1.91
N GLU A 182 -7.69 2.95 2.96
CA GLU A 182 -6.62 3.24 3.90
C GLU A 182 -5.98 1.96 4.45
N LEU A 183 -4.66 1.93 4.50
CA LEU A 183 -3.87 0.91 5.19
C LEU A 183 -3.05 1.62 6.26
N VAL A 184 -3.21 1.25 7.52
CA VAL A 184 -2.40 1.78 8.62
C VAL A 184 -1.46 0.68 9.08
N ILE A 185 -0.16 0.97 9.06
CA ILE A 185 0.89 0.05 9.45
C ILE A 185 1.57 0.57 10.69
N THR A 186 1.71 -0.27 11.71
CA THR A 186 2.72 -0.03 12.73
C THR A 186 3.84 -1.05 12.63
N ALA A 187 5.06 -0.57 12.37
CA ALA A 187 6.24 -1.40 12.22
C ALA A 187 6.98 -1.58 13.56
N ASN A 188 7.63 -2.72 13.75
CA ASN A 188 8.59 -2.98 14.83
C ASN A 188 9.99 -2.41 14.52
N ILE A 189 10.25 -2.08 13.25
CA ILE A 189 11.53 -1.54 12.77
C ILE A 189 11.29 -0.27 11.95
N SER A 190 12.31 0.60 11.87
CA SER A 190 12.32 1.71 10.92
C SER A 190 12.85 1.19 9.58
N ALA A 191 12.12 1.45 8.50
CA ALA A 191 12.47 0.98 7.15
C ALA A 191 12.61 2.11 6.12
N GLY A 192 12.40 3.37 6.53
CA GLY A 192 12.37 4.50 5.60
C GLY A 192 11.28 4.31 4.54
N LEU A 193 11.52 4.85 3.34
CA LEU A 193 10.55 4.86 2.25
C LEU A 193 10.15 3.43 1.87
N THR A 194 8.91 3.07 2.22
CA THR A 194 8.34 1.74 2.00
C THR A 194 7.10 1.87 1.13
N SER A 195 7.00 1.05 0.08
CA SER A 195 5.81 1.02 -0.77
C SER A 195 4.75 0.06 -0.21
N ALA A 196 3.48 0.43 -0.33
CA ALA A 196 2.32 -0.42 -0.12
C ALA A 196 1.52 -0.51 -1.42
N LYS A 197 1.13 -1.71 -1.83
CA LYS A 197 0.31 -1.95 -3.02
C LYS A 197 -0.97 -2.68 -2.65
N ILE A 198 -2.09 -2.17 -3.14
CA ILE A 198 -3.37 -2.88 -3.14
C ILE A 198 -3.65 -3.35 -4.56
N GLU A 199 -4.04 -4.61 -4.70
CA GLU A 199 -4.49 -5.19 -5.96
C GLU A 199 -5.89 -5.75 -5.76
N HIS A 200 -6.86 -5.30 -6.56
CA HIS A 200 -8.12 -6.01 -6.74
C HIS A 200 -7.93 -7.07 -7.81
N LEU A 201 -8.46 -8.27 -7.55
CA LEU A 201 -8.31 -9.42 -8.42
C LEU A 201 -9.63 -9.76 -9.10
N LYS A 202 -9.56 -10.18 -10.36
CA LYS A 202 -10.72 -10.65 -11.15
C LYS A 202 -11.28 -11.96 -10.61
N GLY A 203 -10.42 -12.80 -10.05
CA GLY A 203 -10.77 -14.06 -9.41
C GLY A 203 -9.98 -14.30 -8.14
N THR A 204 -10.03 -15.53 -7.63
CA THR A 204 -9.23 -15.95 -6.48
C THR A 204 -7.74 -15.85 -6.82
N SER A 205 -6.93 -15.44 -5.85
CA SER A 205 -5.47 -15.45 -5.93
C SER A 205 -4.94 -16.84 -6.34
N ARG A 206 -3.87 -16.89 -7.14
CA ARG A 206 -3.18 -18.17 -7.45
C ARG A 206 -2.41 -18.76 -6.29
N LEU A 207 -2.23 -18.01 -5.21
CA LEU A 207 -1.61 -18.48 -3.98
C LEU A 207 -2.60 -19.24 -3.09
N VAL A 208 -3.86 -19.35 -3.52
CA VAL A 208 -4.95 -19.96 -2.78
C VAL A 208 -5.49 -21.17 -3.54
N THR A 209 -5.86 -22.22 -2.80
CA THR A 209 -6.33 -23.49 -3.38
C THR A 209 -7.86 -23.64 -3.39
N SER A 210 -8.60 -22.80 -2.66
CA SER A 210 -10.07 -22.79 -2.61
C SER A 210 -10.62 -21.39 -2.35
N PRO A 211 -11.84 -21.03 -2.80
CA PRO A 211 -12.43 -19.73 -2.46
C PRO A 211 -12.81 -19.63 -0.97
N PRO A 212 -12.88 -18.41 -0.40
CA PRO A 212 -13.39 -18.20 0.96
C PRO A 212 -14.88 -18.53 1.06
N ALA A 213 -15.35 -18.78 2.29
CA ALA A 213 -16.76 -18.95 2.56
C ALA A 213 -17.55 -17.63 2.38
N GLY A 214 -18.82 -17.76 2.00
CA GLY A 214 -19.74 -16.64 1.80
C GLY A 214 -19.75 -16.09 0.37
N THR A 215 -20.55 -15.05 0.15
CA THR A 215 -20.57 -14.32 -1.12
C THR A 215 -19.38 -13.37 -1.18
N ILE A 216 -18.58 -13.45 -2.23
CA ILE A 216 -17.38 -12.62 -2.40
C ILE A 216 -17.77 -11.26 -2.98
N TYR A 217 -17.40 -10.17 -2.30
CA TYR A 217 -17.46 -8.81 -2.84
C TYR A 217 -16.24 -8.51 -3.71
N LYS A 218 -15.04 -8.69 -3.14
CA LYS A 218 -13.76 -8.45 -3.82
C LYS A 218 -12.69 -9.41 -3.32
N ASN A 219 -11.94 -10.00 -4.25
CA ASN A 219 -10.65 -10.64 -3.97
C ASN A 219 -9.55 -9.58 -4.07
N LEU A 220 -8.59 -9.60 -3.15
CA LEU A 220 -7.52 -8.61 -3.16
C LEU A 220 -6.20 -9.13 -2.60
N SER A 221 -5.10 -8.56 -3.06
CA SER A 221 -3.77 -8.76 -2.49
C SER A 221 -3.24 -7.44 -1.93
N ILE A 222 -2.60 -7.51 -0.76
CA ILE A 222 -1.95 -6.36 -0.13
C ILE A 222 -0.47 -6.69 0.01
N TRP A 223 0.38 -5.83 -0.54
CA TRP A 223 1.83 -5.96 -0.49
C TRP A 223 2.43 -4.79 0.27
N LEU A 224 3.44 -5.05 1.10
CA LEU A 224 4.12 -4.03 1.87
C LEU A 224 5.63 -4.27 1.83
N GLY A 225 6.37 -3.29 1.30
CA GLY A 225 7.81 -3.34 1.13
C GLY A 225 8.28 -4.44 0.18
N THR A 226 9.59 -4.72 0.22
CA THR A 226 10.18 -5.79 -0.58
C THR A 226 9.71 -7.17 -0.11
N SER A 227 9.86 -8.19 -0.96
CA SER A 227 9.56 -9.57 -0.58
C SER A 227 10.21 -9.96 0.76
N GLY A 228 9.46 -10.62 1.63
CA GLY A 228 9.89 -11.01 2.97
C GLY A 228 9.88 -9.88 4.02
N PHE A 229 9.56 -8.64 3.64
CA PHE A 229 9.47 -7.52 4.60
C PHE A 229 8.28 -7.66 5.53
N ALA A 230 7.11 -8.02 4.98
CA ALA A 230 5.81 -7.96 5.65
C ALA A 230 5.55 -9.16 6.60
N VAL A 231 6.48 -9.41 7.53
CA VAL A 231 6.47 -10.51 8.51
C VAL A 231 6.30 -9.97 9.94
N PRO A 232 5.81 -10.79 10.91
CA PRO A 232 5.57 -10.33 12.28
C PRO A 232 6.80 -9.75 12.99
N LYS A 233 8.01 -10.15 12.58
CA LYS A 233 9.26 -9.56 13.08
C LYS A 233 9.35 -8.06 12.77
N ASN A 234 8.87 -7.63 11.61
CA ASN A 234 8.98 -6.26 11.12
C ASN A 234 7.68 -5.46 11.29
N ILE A 235 6.53 -6.14 11.25
CA ILE A 235 5.21 -5.52 11.35
C ILE A 235 4.56 -5.93 12.66
N ARG A 236 4.21 -4.95 13.49
CA ARG A 236 3.47 -5.16 14.74
C ARG A 236 2.00 -5.38 14.47
N GLU A 237 1.44 -4.53 13.61
CA GLU A 237 0.01 -4.44 13.37
C GLU A 237 -0.25 -3.78 12.01
N GLY A 238 -1.24 -4.29 11.29
CA GLY A 238 -1.81 -3.71 10.10
C GLY A 238 -3.33 -3.55 10.30
N ILE A 239 -3.84 -2.38 9.93
CA ILE A 239 -5.25 -2.08 9.93
C ILE A 239 -5.66 -1.78 8.50
N VAL A 240 -6.58 -2.57 7.97
CA VAL A 240 -7.10 -2.42 6.61
C VAL A 240 -8.47 -1.79 6.70
N ARG A 241 -8.61 -0.57 6.18
CA ARG A 241 -9.91 0.11 6.09
C ARG A 241 -10.44 0.04 4.67
N PHE A 242 -11.64 -0.49 4.55
CA PHE A 242 -12.27 -0.75 3.26
C PHE A 242 -13.73 -0.34 3.26
N ARG A 243 -14.29 -0.19 2.06
CA ARG A 243 -15.68 0.18 1.85
C ARG A 243 -16.38 -0.85 0.96
N VAL A 244 -17.66 -1.09 1.24
CA VAL A 244 -18.53 -1.97 0.46
C VAL A 244 -19.69 -1.15 -0.08
N ASN A 245 -20.00 -1.32 -1.37
CA ASN A 245 -21.16 -0.68 -1.98
C ASN A 245 -22.46 -1.14 -1.30
N ASN A 246 -23.28 -0.18 -0.86
CA ASN A 246 -24.60 -0.49 -0.27
C ASN A 246 -25.50 -1.24 -1.25
N SER A 247 -25.39 -0.94 -2.55
CA SER A 247 -26.13 -1.65 -3.61
C SER A 247 -25.77 -3.13 -3.71
N TRP A 248 -24.50 -3.49 -3.45
CA TRP A 248 -24.07 -4.89 -3.40
C TRP A 248 -24.63 -5.59 -2.15
N LEU A 249 -24.59 -4.94 -0.99
CA LEU A 249 -25.17 -5.47 0.25
C LEU A 249 -26.67 -5.78 0.08
N SER A 250 -27.43 -4.82 -0.47
CA SER A 250 -28.86 -5.02 -0.73
C SER A 250 -29.12 -6.06 -1.81
N GLY A 251 -28.34 -6.06 -2.89
CA GLY A 251 -28.51 -6.98 -4.01
C GLY A 251 -28.22 -8.43 -3.63
N GLU A 252 -27.26 -8.63 -2.74
CA GLU A 252 -26.90 -9.94 -2.22
C GLU A 252 -27.66 -10.31 -0.94
N ASN A 253 -28.50 -9.44 -0.38
CA ASN A 253 -29.20 -9.63 0.89
C ASN A 253 -28.23 -9.99 2.03
N ILE A 254 -27.23 -9.12 2.23
CA ILE A 254 -26.19 -9.23 3.26
C ILE A 254 -26.33 -8.03 4.20
N ASP A 255 -26.51 -8.30 5.49
CA ASP A 255 -26.51 -7.25 6.52
C ASP A 255 -25.10 -6.73 6.77
N ALA A 256 -24.96 -5.48 7.22
CA ALA A 256 -23.64 -4.87 7.43
C ALA A 256 -22.77 -5.66 8.43
N ASN A 257 -23.37 -6.24 9.47
CA ASN A 257 -22.68 -7.07 10.45
C ASN A 257 -22.27 -8.47 9.92
N GLN A 258 -22.68 -8.85 8.71
CA GLN A 258 -22.32 -10.11 8.06
C GLN A 258 -21.11 -9.96 7.14
N VAL A 259 -20.60 -8.73 6.96
CA VAL A 259 -19.39 -8.46 6.19
C VAL A 259 -18.16 -8.81 7.01
N SER A 260 -17.20 -9.49 6.40
CA SER A 260 -15.91 -9.80 7.02
C SER A 260 -14.79 -9.75 5.99
N MET A 261 -13.60 -9.33 6.43
CA MET A 261 -12.38 -9.56 5.67
C MET A 261 -11.83 -10.93 6.00
N MET A 262 -11.68 -11.76 4.97
CA MET A 262 -11.06 -13.07 5.04
C MET A 262 -9.58 -12.94 4.66
N LYS A 263 -8.71 -13.70 5.33
CA LYS A 263 -7.28 -13.79 5.03
C LYS A 263 -6.88 -15.24 4.85
N TRP A 264 -6.16 -15.54 3.78
CA TRP A 264 -5.54 -16.85 3.61
C TRP A 264 -4.37 -17.02 4.58
N ASP A 265 -4.28 -18.12 5.31
CA ASP A 265 -3.15 -18.40 6.22
C ASP A 265 -2.05 -19.27 5.61
N GLY A 266 -2.22 -19.70 4.35
CA GLY A 266 -1.38 -20.67 3.67
C GLY A 266 -2.09 -22.01 3.45
N SER A 267 -3.14 -22.29 4.20
CA SER A 267 -3.87 -23.57 4.16
C SER A 267 -5.40 -23.43 4.15
N GLN A 268 -5.92 -22.39 4.81
CA GLN A 268 -7.35 -22.13 4.94
C GLN A 268 -7.61 -20.62 4.99
N TRP A 269 -8.86 -20.26 4.70
CA TRP A 269 -9.35 -18.90 4.90
C TRP A 269 -9.73 -18.71 6.36
N ARG A 270 -9.13 -17.72 7.02
CA ARG A 270 -9.55 -17.27 8.35
C ARG A 270 -10.31 -15.96 8.24
N SER A 271 -11.36 -15.80 9.03
CA SER A 271 -11.98 -14.49 9.21
C SER A 271 -11.08 -13.61 10.07
N LEU A 272 -10.91 -12.35 9.68
CA LEU A 272 -10.29 -11.32 10.51
C LEU A 272 -11.37 -10.62 11.35
N GLU A 273 -10.96 -10.14 12.51
CA GLU A 273 -11.81 -9.23 13.28
C GLU A 273 -12.12 -8.02 12.41
N THR A 274 -13.39 -7.90 12.03
CA THR A 274 -13.90 -6.88 11.13
C THR A 274 -14.98 -6.09 11.86
N LYS A 275 -14.79 -4.78 11.92
CA LYS A 275 -15.69 -3.86 12.59
C LYS A 275 -16.30 -2.88 11.60
N GLU A 276 -17.62 -2.77 11.60
CA GLU A 276 -18.30 -1.67 10.94
C GLU A 276 -17.98 -0.35 11.65
N LEU A 277 -17.55 0.65 10.88
CA LEU A 277 -17.21 1.97 11.39
C LEU A 277 -18.37 2.96 11.25
N ARG A 278 -18.93 3.03 10.03
CA ARG A 278 -19.99 3.96 9.63
C ARG A 278 -20.55 3.56 8.28
N SER A 279 -21.67 4.16 7.90
CA SER A 279 -22.21 4.12 6.55
C SER A 279 -22.51 5.54 6.03
N ASP A 280 -22.58 5.68 4.72
CA ASP A 280 -23.20 6.80 4.02
C ASP A 280 -24.17 6.26 2.95
N ASP A 281 -24.71 7.12 2.09
CA ASP A 281 -25.70 6.74 1.07
C ASP A 281 -25.15 5.74 0.04
N THR A 282 -23.83 5.70 -0.17
CA THR A 282 -23.20 4.89 -1.22
C THR A 282 -22.49 3.66 -0.65
N PHE A 283 -21.82 3.82 0.49
CA PHE A 283 -20.93 2.81 1.04
C PHE A 283 -21.15 2.56 2.53
N THR A 284 -20.86 1.32 2.94
CA THR A 284 -20.61 0.98 4.34
C THR A 284 -19.11 0.75 4.53
N PHE A 285 -18.55 1.32 5.59
CA PHE A 285 -17.11 1.38 5.86
C PHE A 285 -16.74 0.47 7.03
N TYR A 286 -15.67 -0.27 6.83
CA TYR A 286 -15.19 -1.28 7.77
C TYR A 286 -13.71 -1.12 8.05
N GLU A 287 -13.29 -1.72 9.16
CA GLU A 287 -11.90 -1.87 9.56
C GLU A 287 -11.63 -3.32 9.90
N ALA A 288 -10.55 -3.88 9.38
CA ALA A 288 -10.08 -5.23 9.72
C ALA A 288 -8.63 -5.22 10.21
N MET A 289 -8.36 -5.99 11.26
CA MET A 289 -7.03 -6.11 11.86
C MET A 289 -6.27 -7.30 11.30
N THR A 290 -4.99 -7.10 10.98
CA THR A 290 -4.08 -8.16 10.52
C THR A 290 -2.66 -7.95 11.04
N ASP A 291 -1.94 -9.04 11.23
CA ASP A 291 -0.52 -9.05 11.63
C ASP A 291 0.41 -9.48 10.48
N THR A 292 -0.17 -9.97 9.39
CA THR A 292 0.52 -10.52 8.23
C THR A 292 -0.23 -10.18 6.95
N PHE A 293 0.50 -10.15 5.84
CA PHE A 293 -0.06 -9.88 4.52
C PHE A 293 -0.07 -11.17 3.69
N SER A 294 -1.22 -11.44 3.09
CA SER A 294 -1.55 -12.67 2.37
C SER A 294 -2.62 -12.34 1.33
N PRO A 295 -3.10 -13.26 0.48
CA PRO A 295 -4.36 -13.04 -0.21
C PRO A 295 -5.50 -12.76 0.78
N PHE A 296 -6.33 -11.78 0.43
CA PHE A 296 -7.51 -11.39 1.20
C PHE A 296 -8.75 -11.48 0.31
N ALA A 297 -9.91 -11.55 0.96
CA ALA A 297 -11.19 -11.34 0.31
C ALA A 297 -12.12 -10.58 1.25
N ILE A 298 -12.98 -9.74 0.69
CA ILE A 298 -14.12 -9.17 1.43
C ILE A 298 -15.32 -10.06 1.10
N THR A 299 -15.93 -10.67 2.11
CA THR A 299 -17.09 -11.55 1.94
C THR A 299 -18.24 -11.13 2.82
N GLY A 300 -19.45 -11.53 2.44
CA GLY A 300 -20.59 -11.54 3.33
C GLY A 300 -21.06 -12.97 3.56
N VAL A 301 -21.11 -13.39 4.83
CA VAL A 301 -21.61 -14.71 5.21
C VAL A 301 -23.03 -14.54 5.71
N LYS A 302 -24.00 -14.97 4.90
CA LYS A 302 -25.37 -15.13 5.38
C LYS A 302 -25.34 -16.15 6.50
N VAL A 303 -25.62 -15.70 7.71
CA VAL A 303 -25.92 -16.64 8.79
C VAL A 303 -27.23 -17.30 8.35
N ALA A 304 -27.18 -18.55 7.88
CA ALA A 304 -28.39 -19.32 7.72
C ALA A 304 -29.13 -19.25 9.07
N PRO A 305 -30.46 -19.03 9.10
CA PRO A 305 -31.18 -19.21 10.35
C PRO A 305 -30.75 -20.57 10.88
N THR A 306 -30.15 -20.59 12.07
CA THR A 306 -29.77 -21.82 12.73
C THR A 306 -31.02 -22.68 12.66
N GLY A 307 -30.98 -23.71 11.81
CA GLY A 307 -32.04 -24.70 11.78
C GLY A 307 -32.21 -25.10 13.23
N THR A 308 -33.45 -24.99 13.72
CA THR A 308 -33.91 -25.61 14.96
C THR A 308 -33.09 -26.88 15.18
N PRO A 309 -32.44 -27.07 16.34
CA PRO A 309 -31.60 -28.25 16.53
C PRO A 309 -32.44 -29.47 16.13
N VAL A 310 -32.01 -30.17 15.08
CA VAL A 310 -32.65 -31.40 14.67
C VAL A 310 -32.40 -32.36 15.83
N THR A 311 -33.42 -32.57 16.64
CA THR A 311 -33.45 -33.55 17.71
C THR A 311 -33.19 -34.92 17.08
N THR A 312 -31.93 -35.35 17.08
CA THR A 312 -31.62 -36.76 16.93
C THR A 312 -32.02 -37.40 18.25
N SER A 313 -33.17 -38.08 18.26
CA SER A 313 -33.63 -38.87 19.40
C SER A 313 -32.62 -39.98 19.69
N THR A 314 -31.71 -39.71 20.63
CA THR A 314 -30.90 -40.73 21.28
C THR A 314 -31.77 -41.33 22.40
N PRO A 315 -31.83 -42.66 22.57
CA PRO A 315 -32.60 -43.25 23.65
C PRO A 315 -32.12 -42.76 25.02
N ASP A 316 -33.11 -42.45 25.83
CA ASP A 316 -33.13 -41.99 27.20
C ASP A 316 -32.09 -42.66 28.11
N VAL A 317 -31.23 -41.85 28.72
CA VAL A 317 -30.66 -42.10 30.05
C VAL A 317 -30.75 -40.82 30.89
N SER A 318 -31.71 -40.82 31.81
CA SER A 318 -31.92 -39.82 32.87
C SER A 318 -30.76 -39.74 33.88
N PRO A 319 -30.67 -38.65 34.69
CA PRO A 319 -29.41 -37.96 34.97
C PRO A 319 -28.77 -38.34 36.31
N THR A 320 -27.46 -38.07 36.44
CA THR A 320 -26.82 -37.83 37.74
C THR A 320 -26.24 -36.42 37.74
N SER A 321 -26.80 -35.60 38.62
CA SER A 321 -26.48 -34.19 38.85
C SER A 321 -25.10 -33.99 39.50
N ALA A 322 -24.29 -33.08 38.96
CA ALA A 322 -23.17 -32.43 39.65
C ALA A 322 -23.23 -30.91 39.38
N PRO A 323 -22.84 -30.06 40.34
CA PRO A 323 -23.40 -28.71 40.49
C PRO A 323 -22.81 -27.67 39.54
N LEU A 324 -23.66 -26.72 39.16
CA LEU A 324 -23.33 -25.52 38.38
C LEU A 324 -22.24 -24.68 39.06
N ALA A 325 -21.12 -24.46 38.37
CA ALA A 325 -20.21 -23.38 38.72
C ALA A 325 -20.86 -22.05 38.34
N VAL A 326 -21.12 -21.21 39.35
CA VAL A 326 -21.58 -19.84 39.20
C VAL A 326 -20.47 -19.03 38.49
N VAL A 327 -20.74 -18.60 37.26
CA VAL A 327 -19.91 -17.60 36.58
C VAL A 327 -20.26 -16.22 37.18
N PRO A 328 -19.31 -15.47 37.74
CA PRO A 328 -19.59 -14.14 38.29
C PRO A 328 -19.90 -13.14 37.15
N PRO A 329 -20.79 -12.15 37.39
CA PRO A 329 -21.10 -11.13 36.40
C PRO A 329 -19.87 -10.26 36.12
N SER A 330 -19.54 -10.06 34.84
CA SER A 330 -18.50 -9.13 34.41
C SER A 330 -18.90 -7.70 34.75
N THR A 331 -18.06 -7.06 35.55
CA THR A 331 -18.22 -5.68 36.04
C THR A 331 -18.21 -4.70 34.87
N SER A 332 -19.26 -3.88 34.77
CA SER A 332 -19.43 -2.87 33.73
C SER A 332 -18.39 -1.74 33.84
N LEU A 333 -18.00 -1.20 32.67
CA LEU A 333 -16.92 -0.24 32.38
C LEU A 333 -17.04 1.16 33.03
N ASN A 334 -17.58 1.29 34.24
CA ASN A 334 -17.70 2.58 34.93
C ASN A 334 -16.41 3.05 35.62
N LEU A 335 -15.40 2.18 35.81
CA LEU A 335 -14.16 2.57 36.51
C LEU A 335 -13.28 3.51 35.67
N ILE A 336 -13.24 3.33 34.34
CA ILE A 336 -12.39 4.13 33.45
C ILE A 336 -12.85 5.60 33.46
N LEU A 337 -14.16 5.85 33.51
CA LEU A 337 -14.69 7.21 33.56
C LEU A 337 -14.31 7.93 34.86
N TYR A 338 -14.37 7.25 36.02
CA TYR A 338 -13.94 7.84 37.29
C TYR A 338 -12.44 8.14 37.34
N VAL A 339 -11.61 7.29 36.74
CA VAL A 339 -10.15 7.54 36.66
C VAL A 339 -9.85 8.75 35.77
N ILE A 340 -10.52 8.89 34.63
CA ILE A 340 -10.36 10.07 33.75
C ILE A 340 -10.80 11.35 34.47
N VAL A 341 -11.93 11.34 35.16
CA VAL A 341 -12.41 12.50 35.93
C VAL A 341 -11.43 12.85 37.06
N ALA A 342 -10.89 11.87 37.78
CA ALA A 342 -9.91 12.10 38.83
C ALA A 342 -8.61 12.73 38.29
N ILE A 343 -8.11 12.27 37.14
CA ILE A 343 -6.92 12.84 36.49
C ILE A 343 -7.16 14.30 36.09
N ILE A 344 -8.33 14.62 35.54
CA ILE A 344 -8.69 16.00 35.16
C ILE A 344 -8.73 16.92 36.40
N ILE A 345 -9.29 16.44 37.50
CA ILE A 345 -9.34 17.22 38.76
C ILE A 345 -7.93 17.48 39.30
N VAL A 346 -7.06 16.46 39.31
CA VAL A 346 -5.66 16.64 39.77
C VAL A 346 -4.90 17.63 38.90
N ALA A 347 -5.06 17.55 37.57
CA ALA A 347 -4.43 18.49 36.65
C ALA A 347 -4.93 19.93 36.86
N ALA A 348 -6.23 20.12 37.10
CA ALA A 348 -6.82 21.43 37.39
C ALA A 348 -6.31 22.01 38.71
N VAL A 349 -6.21 21.19 39.77
CA VAL A 349 -5.66 21.61 41.07
C VAL A 349 -4.18 21.99 40.93
N TYR A 350 -3.39 21.18 40.21
CA TYR A 350 -1.99 21.50 39.96
C TYR A 350 -1.82 22.82 39.20
N TYR A 351 -2.61 23.04 38.15
CA TYR A 351 -2.58 24.28 37.38
C TYR A 351 -2.91 25.51 38.25
N TYR A 352 -3.93 25.42 39.10
CA TYR A 352 -4.29 26.51 40.01
C TYR A 352 -3.24 26.76 41.10
N ALA A 353 -2.65 25.70 41.66
CA ALA A 353 -1.59 25.82 42.65
C ALA A 353 -0.31 26.44 42.05
N ALA A 354 0.06 26.04 40.83
CA ALA A 354 1.19 26.62 40.09
C ALA A 354 0.96 28.10 39.78
N LYS A 355 -0.26 28.50 39.37
CA LYS A 355 -0.60 29.89 39.09
C LYS A 355 -0.56 30.78 40.34
N LYS A 356 -0.86 30.23 41.53
CA LYS A 356 -0.84 30.97 42.81
C LYS A 356 0.58 31.20 43.35
N LYS A 357 1.58 30.42 42.91
CA LYS A 357 3.01 30.62 43.28
C LYS A 357 3.74 31.64 42.41
N VAL A 358 3.11 32.15 41.35
CA VAL A 358 3.69 33.12 40.40
C VAL A 358 3.14 34.54 40.64
N LYS A 359 2.55 34.80 41.82
CA LYS A 359 2.08 36.12 42.23
C LYS A 359 2.72 36.57 43.52
#